data_AF-A0A951UKF2-F1
#
_entry.id   AF-A0A951UKF2-F1
#
_cell.length_a   1.000
_cell.length_b   1.000
_cell.length_c   1.000
_cell.angle_alpha   90.00
_cell.angle_beta   90.00
_cell.angle_gamma   90.00
#
_symmetry.space_group_name_H-M   'P 1'
#
loop_
_entity.id
_entity.type
_entity.pdbx_description
1 polymer ?
#
loop_
_entity_poly.entity_id
_entity_poly.type
_entity_poly.pdbx_seq_one_letter_code
_entity_poly.pdbx_strand_id
1 'polypeptide(L)' 'MNSCKSGAKGKNTVTADVSAWFEWARRQRIVLAMSGGVVYTVDGEAVAVVEMMRRFPVQE' A
#
# COMPACT_ATOMS: atom_id res chain seq x y z
N MET A 1 -33.04 11.79 -21.51
CA MET A 1 -32.61 11.25 -20.19
C MET A 1 -31.10 11.03 -20.25
N ASN A 2 -30.34 11.79 -19.47
CA ASN A 2 -28.88 11.72 -19.46
C ASN A 2 -28.44 10.39 -18.80
N SER A 3 -27.61 9.64 -19.52
CA SER A 3 -26.97 8.44 -19.00
C SER A 3 -25.96 8.84 -17.93
N CYS A 4 -26.32 8.67 -16.65
CA CYS A 4 -25.38 8.76 -15.55
C CYS A 4 -24.49 7.51 -15.59
N LYS A 5 -23.29 7.69 -16.13
CA LYS A 5 -22.21 6.71 -16.23
C LYS A 5 -21.88 6.17 -14.83
N SER A 6 -22.33 4.95 -14.53
CA SER A 6 -21.97 4.23 -13.31
C SER A 6 -20.47 3.97 -13.28
N GLY A 7 -19.72 4.85 -12.62
CA GLY A 7 -18.31 4.66 -12.31
C GLY A 7 -18.16 3.61 -11.22
N ALA A 8 -18.33 2.33 -11.56
CA ALA A 8 -17.89 1.25 -10.71
C ALA A 8 -16.36 1.30 -10.65
N LYS A 9 -15.83 2.02 -9.65
CA LYS A 9 -14.41 1.99 -9.31
C LYS A 9 -14.13 0.55 -8.89
N GLY A 10 -13.58 -0.23 -9.82
CA GLY A 10 -13.23 -1.62 -9.59
C GLY A 10 -12.52 -1.71 -8.25
N LYS A 11 -13.11 -2.51 -7.34
CA LYS A 11 -12.59 -2.75 -6.00
C LYS A 11 -11.19 -3.32 -6.18
N ASN A 12 -10.20 -2.44 -6.13
CA ASN A 12 -8.84 -2.74 -6.57
C ASN A 12 -8.22 -3.60 -5.46
N THR A 13 -8.35 -4.93 -5.54
CA THR A 13 -7.86 -5.88 -4.52
C THR A 13 -6.41 -5.58 -4.13
N VAL A 14 -5.60 -5.14 -5.10
CA VAL A 14 -4.22 -4.67 -4.92
C VAL A 14 -4.10 -3.59 -3.83
N THR A 15 -5.08 -2.68 -3.72
CA THR A 15 -5.06 -1.64 -2.69
C THR A 15 -5.37 -2.15 -1.28
N ALA A 16 -6.15 -3.23 -1.16
CA ALA A 16 -6.45 -3.84 0.14
C ALA A 16 -5.22 -4.58 0.69
N ASP A 17 -4.55 -5.40 -0.13
CA ASP A 17 -3.29 -6.06 0.22
C ASP A 17 -2.20 -5.08 0.61
N VAL A 18 -2.03 -3.99 -0.16
CA VAL A 18 -1.06 -2.93 0.14
C VAL A 18 -1.36 -2.25 1.47
N SER A 19 -2.63 -1.98 1.77
CA SER A 19 -3.03 -1.33 3.03
C SER A 19 -2.79 -2.23 4.24
N ALA A 20 -3.13 -3.52 4.13
CA ALA A 20 -2.91 -4.50 5.19
C ALA A 20 -1.42 -4.69 5.49
N TRP A 21 -0.60 -4.82 4.43
CA TRP A 21 0.85 -4.89 4.58
C TRP A 21 1.43 -3.61 5.20
N PHE A 22 0.97 -2.43 4.79
CA PHE A 22 1.44 -1.16 5.35
C PHE A 22 1.18 -1.06 6.84
N GLU A 23 -0.02 -1.41 7.29
CA GLU A 23 -0.37 -1.38 8.72
C GLU A 23 0.49 -2.33 9.54
N TRP A 24 0.73 -3.55 9.04
CA TRP A 24 1.65 -4.50 9.66
C TRP A 24 3.08 -3.95 9.71
N ALA A 25 3.61 -3.47 8.58
CA ALA A 25 4.97 -2.95 8.47
C ALA A 25 5.20 -1.72 9.37
N ARG A 26 4.17 -0.87 9.51
CA ARG A 26 4.17 0.27 10.42
C ARG A 26 4.22 -0.15 11.88
N ARG A 27 3.48 -1.18 12.29
CA ARG A 27 3.54 -1.75 13.66
C ARG A 27 4.92 -2.32 13.99
N GLN A 28 5.57 -2.93 13.01
CA GLN A 28 6.95 -3.43 13.13
C GLN A 28 8.02 -2.33 13.02
N ARG A 29 7.62 -1.07 12.82
CA ARG A 29 8.51 0.08 12.59
C ARG A 29 9.47 -0.13 11.41
N ILE A 30 9.01 -0.81 10.36
CA ILE A 30 9.74 -0.99 9.10
C ILE A 30 9.53 0.23 8.20
N VAL A 31 8.32 0.80 8.21
CA VAL A 31 7.93 1.98 7.41
C VAL A 31 7.25 3.04 8.28
N LEU A 32 7.40 4.30 7.89
CA LEU A 32 6.82 5.47 8.56
C LEU A 32 5.56 5.98 7.85
N ALA A 33 5.62 6.11 6.53
CA ALA A 33 4.56 6.68 5.71
C ALA A 33 4.53 6.04 4.32
N MET A 34 3.40 6.18 3.62
CA MET A 34 3.22 5.76 2.23
C MET A 34 2.62 6.91 1.42
N SER A 35 3.12 7.11 0.21
CA SER A 35 2.54 8.05 -0.76
C SER A 35 2.84 7.58 -2.18
N GLY A 36 1.86 7.65 -3.09
CA GLY A 36 2.10 7.44 -4.53
C GLY A 36 2.73 6.07 -4.92
N GLY A 37 2.55 5.02 -4.11
CA GLY A 37 3.14 3.70 -4.36
C GLY A 37 4.57 3.52 -3.83
N VAL A 38 5.11 4.49 -3.10
CA VAL A 38 6.35 4.36 -2.32
C VAL A 38 6.07 4.40 -0.83
N VAL A 39 6.94 3.75 -0.06
CA VAL A 39 7.01 3.85 1.39
C VAL A 39 8.29 4.55 1.83
N TYR A 40 8.20 5.26 2.94
CA TYR A 40 9.33 5.89 3.60
C TYR A 40 9.80 4.99 4.74
N THR A 41 11.05 4.54 4.71
CA THR A 41 11.66 3.72 5.78
C THR A 41 11.96 4.56 7.01
N VAL A 42 12.33 3.90 8.12
CA VAL A 42 12.80 4.60 9.34
C VAL A 42 14.11 5.36 9.12
N ASP A 43 14.90 4.93 8.15
CA ASP A 43 16.12 5.61 7.72
C ASP A 43 15.85 6.80 6.78
N GLY A 44 14.57 7.05 6.44
CA GLY A 44 14.15 8.16 5.58
C GLY A 44 14.25 7.86 4.08
N GLU A 45 14.46 6.60 3.70
CA GLU A 45 14.57 6.20 2.30
C GLU A 45 13.18 6.01 1.67
N ALA A 46 13.00 6.48 0.44
CA ALA A 46 11.79 6.23 -0.35
C ALA A 46 11.97 4.98 -1.21
N VAL A 47 11.21 3.92 -0.93
CA VAL A 47 11.32 2.63 -1.62
C VAL A 47 9.96 2.23 -2.20
N ALA A 48 9.96 1.59 -3.37
CA ALA A 48 8.73 1.09 -3.98
C ALA A 48 8.02 0.08 -3.05
N VAL A 49 6.70 0.24 -2.86
CA VAL A 49 5.92 -0.62 -1.97
C VAL A 49 6.05 -2.11 -2.34
N VAL A 50 6.03 -2.42 -3.63
CA VAL A 50 6.16 -3.79 -4.14
C VAL A 50 7.51 -4.42 -3.83
N GLU A 51 8.57 -3.61 -3.75
CA GLU A 51 9.90 -4.08 -3.38
C GLU A 51 9.96 -4.37 -1.88
N MET A 52 9.40 -3.49 -1.06
CA MET A 52 9.34 -3.69 0.38
C MET A 52 8.44 -4.86 0.77
N MET A 53 7.32 -5.08 0.08
CA MET A 53 6.46 -6.26 0.27
C MET A 53 7.19 -7.58 -0.04
N ARG A 54 8.14 -7.59 -0.99
CA ARG A 54 8.96 -8.78 -1.27
C ARG A 54 10.04 -9.01 -0.21
N ARG A 55 10.63 -7.93 0.32
CA ARG A 55 11.64 -8.00 1.40
C ARG A 55 11.02 -8.40 2.74
N PHE A 56 9.82 -7.90 3.01
CA PHE A 56 9.11 -8.08 4.26
C PHE A 56 7.69 -8.60 3.99
N PRO A 57 7.52 -9.89 3.67
CA PRO A 57 6.19 -10.47 3.55
C PRO A 57 5.48 -10.44 4.90
N VAL A 58 4.15 -10.25 4.90
CA VAL A 58 3.34 -10.40 6.12
C VAL A 58 3.53 -11.82 6.67
N GLN A 59 3.89 -11.91 7.95
CA GLN A 59 3.91 -13.17 8.69
C GLN A 59 2.69 -13.16 9.62
N GLU A 60 1.83 -14.20 9.50
CA GLU A 60 0.65 -14.41 10.35
C GLU A 60 1.00 -14.63 11.82
#